data_AF-A0A2V9UIL3-F1
#
_entry.id   AF-A0A2V9UIL3-F1
#
_cell.length_a   1.000
_cell.length_b   1.000
_cell.length_c   1.000
_cell.angle_alpha   90.00
_cell.angle_beta   90.00
_cell.angle_gamma   90.00
#
_symmetry.space_group_name_H-M   'P 1'
#
loop_
_entity.id
_entity.type
_entity.pdbx_description
1 polymer ?
#
loop_
_entity_poly.entity_id
_entity_poly.type
_entity_poly.pdbx_seq_one_letter_code
_entity_poly.pdbx_strand_id
1 'polypeptide(L)'
;YSSGKHKKQGTWSAIANNAIPSLWMGSAPRDTGTIESSIGDCVDFQLRIGCQAVILPSPLTIDSATTYADELAWLDAGISYCRTLEGAKPPVYATVALQDITIRYADPTRNPLLDLILDAVSAREIQGVYVVVEQASEASDTRQCGSTRVLGAVLHVVHLFANEARLKVGVNFLGPFGLACEAAGAAWWASNWYKSLYRLRLADKLGGGRSYPLYWSYPAALDVHLETDFDSLVAAPQGLFGRLQDQTSASDALLRAAAQNHRASVVPGWRYQQGNVAQAIEHYLLAAVRSDRELSALTGNARLDHVENWLKAAVAMTRPIRSALGQPPRTKTDHVLAWQDAFLAYRKAHNV
;
A
#
# COMPACT_ATOMS: atom_id res chain seq x y z
N TYR A 1 -4.88 18.09 -17.59
CA TYR A 1 -3.80 18.46 -18.53
C TYR A 1 -4.43 18.81 -19.87
N SER A 2 -4.41 20.08 -20.28
CA SER A 2 -4.80 20.49 -21.63
C SER A 2 -3.51 20.76 -22.41
N SER A 3 -3.14 19.85 -23.31
CA SER A 3 -1.88 19.89 -24.06
C SER A 3 -1.70 21.19 -24.86
N GLY A 4 -2.79 21.86 -25.25
CA GLY A 4 -2.77 23.12 -25.97
C GLY A 4 -2.33 24.35 -25.15
N LYS A 5 -2.58 24.37 -23.83
CA LYS A 5 -2.29 25.57 -23.00
C LYS A 5 -0.85 25.68 -22.50
N HIS A 6 -0.15 24.55 -22.32
CA HIS A 6 1.14 24.55 -21.62
C HIS A 6 2.35 24.20 -22.48
N LYS A 7 2.16 23.82 -23.76
CA LYS A 7 3.17 23.53 -24.83
C LYS A 7 4.24 22.46 -24.50
N LYS A 8 4.76 22.36 -23.27
CA LYS A 8 5.73 21.37 -22.77
C LYS A 8 5.41 20.99 -21.32
N GLN A 9 5.59 19.72 -20.96
CA GLN A 9 5.35 19.22 -19.59
C GLN A 9 6.18 19.97 -18.53
N GLY A 10 7.42 20.34 -18.85
CA GLY A 10 8.27 21.12 -17.94
C GLY A 10 7.70 22.50 -17.60
N THR A 11 7.08 23.18 -18.57
CA THR A 11 6.45 24.49 -18.35
C THR A 11 5.20 24.37 -17.49
N TRP A 12 4.36 23.34 -17.71
CA TRP A 12 3.24 23.06 -16.82
C TRP A 12 3.69 22.77 -15.40
N SER A 13 4.71 21.90 -15.24
CA SER A 13 5.24 21.52 -13.92
C SER A 13 5.77 22.73 -13.15
N ALA A 14 6.51 23.63 -13.82
CA ALA A 14 7.01 24.85 -13.20
C ALA A 14 5.87 25.79 -12.75
N ILE A 15 4.85 25.99 -13.60
CA ILE A 15 3.68 26.82 -13.26
C ILE A 15 2.92 26.21 -12.08
N ALA A 16 2.67 24.90 -12.11
CA ALA A 16 1.97 24.19 -11.05
C ALA A 16 2.76 24.28 -9.73
N ASN A 17 4.06 24.01 -9.74
CA ASN A 17 4.92 24.08 -8.55
C ASN A 17 4.95 25.48 -7.92
N ASN A 18 4.89 26.54 -8.74
CA ASN A 18 4.83 27.91 -8.21
C ASN A 18 3.47 28.25 -7.60
N ALA A 19 2.38 27.62 -8.06
CA ALA A 19 1.03 27.83 -7.53
C ALA A 19 0.73 26.98 -6.30
N ILE A 20 1.41 25.85 -6.11
CA ILE A 20 1.17 24.93 -4.99
C ILE A 20 1.30 25.62 -3.63
N PRO A 21 2.34 26.42 -3.31
CA PRO A 21 2.45 27.06 -1.99
C PRO A 21 1.27 27.98 -1.64
N SER A 22 0.64 28.62 -2.65
CA SER A 22 -0.55 29.46 -2.41
C SER A 22 -1.85 28.67 -2.28
N LEU A 23 -1.87 27.42 -2.77
CA LEU A 23 -3.04 26.53 -2.74
C LEU A 23 -2.98 25.52 -1.59
N TRP A 24 -1.78 25.19 -1.11
CA TRP A 24 -1.52 24.21 -0.07
C TRP A 24 -1.24 24.93 1.25
N MET A 25 -2.22 24.92 2.15
CA MET A 25 -2.13 25.61 3.45
C MET A 25 -1.07 25.03 4.40
N GLY A 26 -0.49 23.87 4.10
CA GLY A 26 0.57 23.26 4.91
C GLY A 26 0.06 22.49 6.13
N SER A 27 -1.11 22.86 6.64
CA SER A 27 -1.83 22.19 7.72
C SER A 27 -3.30 21.98 7.36
N ALA A 28 -3.93 21.00 8.00
CA ALA A 28 -5.38 20.83 7.88
C ALA A 28 -6.10 22.06 8.49
N PRO A 29 -7.15 22.59 7.84
CA PRO A 29 -7.97 23.63 8.43
C PRO A 29 -8.68 23.12 9.69
N ARG A 30 -8.88 24.05 10.64
CA ARG A 30 -9.55 23.80 11.92
C ARG A 30 -10.86 24.57 12.08
N ASP A 31 -11.09 25.56 11.23
CA ASP A 31 -12.33 26.30 11.23
C ASP A 31 -13.44 25.49 10.55
N THR A 32 -14.60 25.43 11.19
CA THR A 32 -15.73 24.59 10.75
C THR A 32 -16.16 24.89 9.32
N GLY A 33 -16.21 26.16 8.91
CA GLY A 33 -16.64 26.56 7.57
C GLY A 33 -15.71 26.05 6.46
N THR A 34 -14.38 26.15 6.65
CA THR A 34 -13.42 25.62 5.67
C THR A 34 -13.40 24.09 5.65
N ILE A 35 -13.59 23.44 6.80
CA ILE A 35 -13.74 21.98 6.88
C ILE A 35 -14.95 21.52 6.06
N GLU A 36 -16.12 22.10 6.32
CA GLU A 36 -17.37 21.76 5.61
C GLU A 36 -17.27 21.98 4.11
N SER A 37 -16.71 23.12 3.68
CA SER A 37 -16.50 23.41 2.25
C SER A 37 -15.53 22.41 1.61
N SER A 38 -14.41 22.09 2.27
CA SER A 38 -13.40 21.16 1.74
C SER A 38 -13.96 19.74 1.61
N ILE A 39 -14.76 19.33 2.59
CA ILE A 39 -15.48 18.05 2.59
C ILE A 39 -16.46 18.01 1.42
N GLY A 40 -17.28 19.06 1.25
CA GLY A 40 -18.24 19.13 0.16
C GLY A 40 -17.57 18.96 -1.20
N ASP A 41 -16.50 19.70 -1.45
CA ASP A 41 -15.72 19.59 -2.71
C ASP A 41 -15.17 18.18 -2.94
N CYS A 42 -14.70 17.52 -1.88
CA CYS A 42 -14.15 16.16 -1.93
C CYS A 42 -15.23 15.10 -2.17
N VAL A 43 -16.39 15.23 -1.53
CA VAL A 43 -17.53 14.31 -1.71
C VAL A 43 -18.11 14.49 -3.11
N ASP A 44 -18.40 15.72 -3.52
CA ASP A 44 -18.93 16.03 -4.86
C ASP A 44 -17.99 15.57 -5.98
N PHE A 45 -16.68 15.72 -5.79
CA PHE A 45 -15.70 15.18 -6.73
C PHE A 45 -15.85 13.66 -6.89
N GLN A 46 -15.93 12.92 -5.79
CA GLN A 46 -16.06 11.45 -5.79
C GLN A 46 -17.37 11.01 -6.46
N LEU A 47 -18.48 11.68 -6.15
CA LEU A 47 -19.77 11.42 -6.78
C LEU A 47 -19.72 11.67 -8.29
N ARG A 48 -19.11 12.79 -8.71
CA ARG A 48 -18.99 13.18 -10.12
C ARG A 48 -18.18 12.19 -10.95
N ILE A 49 -17.16 11.54 -10.37
CA ILE A 49 -16.38 10.50 -11.06
C ILE A 49 -16.99 9.10 -10.94
N GLY A 50 -18.18 8.98 -10.33
CA GLY A 50 -18.92 7.73 -10.25
C GLY A 50 -18.38 6.74 -9.22
N CYS A 51 -17.77 7.22 -8.12
CA CYS A 51 -17.31 6.32 -7.06
C CYS A 51 -18.49 5.55 -6.44
N GLN A 52 -18.30 4.25 -6.22
CA GLN A 52 -19.31 3.37 -5.61
C GLN A 52 -19.49 3.58 -4.10
N ALA A 53 -18.52 4.23 -3.48
CA ALA A 53 -18.50 4.62 -2.07
C ALA A 53 -17.80 5.97 -1.94
N VAL A 54 -18.15 6.73 -0.89
CA VAL A 54 -17.51 7.99 -0.55
C VAL A 54 -16.52 7.74 0.58
N ILE A 55 -15.26 8.11 0.36
CA ILE A 55 -14.23 8.14 1.39
C ILE A 55 -14.16 9.57 1.92
N LEU A 56 -14.54 9.76 3.19
CA LEU A 56 -14.50 11.08 3.82
C LEU A 56 -13.05 11.50 4.06
N PRO A 57 -12.64 12.72 3.71
CA PRO A 57 -11.29 13.19 3.99
C PRO A 57 -11.08 13.30 5.50
N SER A 58 -9.84 13.08 5.93
CA SER A 58 -9.41 13.24 7.32
C SER A 58 -8.02 13.87 7.36
N PRO A 59 -7.70 14.69 8.37
CA PRO A 59 -6.31 15.02 8.65
C PRO A 59 -5.49 13.76 8.96
N LEU A 60 -4.18 13.86 8.75
CA LEU A 60 -3.21 12.82 9.11
C LEU A 60 -2.92 12.91 10.61
N THR A 61 -3.12 11.81 11.34
CA THR A 61 -2.74 11.72 12.74
C THR A 61 -1.22 11.56 12.88
N ILE A 62 -0.57 12.59 13.41
CA ILE A 62 0.90 12.68 13.54
C ILE A 62 1.39 12.59 14.99
N ASP A 63 0.49 12.65 15.97
CA ASP A 63 0.81 12.60 17.40
C ASP A 63 0.15 11.38 18.06
N SER A 64 0.95 10.56 18.76
CA SER A 64 0.46 9.41 19.52
C SER A 64 -0.35 9.79 20.77
N ALA A 65 -0.19 11.01 21.28
CA ALA A 65 -0.89 11.53 22.46
C ALA A 65 -2.13 12.37 22.11
N THR A 66 -2.56 12.35 20.84
CA THR A 66 -3.75 13.09 20.38
C THR A 66 -5.02 12.64 21.10
N THR A 67 -5.99 13.55 21.20
CA THR A 67 -7.37 13.24 21.58
C THR A 67 -8.22 12.75 20.41
N TYR A 68 -7.66 12.74 19.19
CA TYR A 68 -8.33 12.39 17.94
C TYR A 68 -9.52 13.32 17.58
N ALA A 69 -9.60 14.48 18.23
CA ALA A 69 -10.74 15.40 18.09
C ALA A 69 -10.80 16.09 16.72
N ASP A 70 -9.64 16.44 16.15
CA ASP A 70 -9.57 17.08 14.82
C ASP A 70 -10.08 16.10 13.75
N GLU A 71 -9.67 14.84 13.80
CA GLU A 71 -10.12 13.78 12.90
C GLU A 71 -11.64 13.53 13.02
N LEU A 72 -12.17 13.50 14.25
CA LEU A 72 -13.61 13.30 14.49
C LEU A 72 -14.45 14.49 14.01
N ALA A 73 -13.95 15.73 14.15
CA ALA A 73 -14.64 16.90 13.62
C ALA A 73 -14.83 16.82 12.10
N TRP A 74 -13.80 16.34 11.38
CA TRP A 74 -13.89 16.10 9.94
C TRP A 74 -14.85 14.96 9.59
N LEU A 75 -14.80 13.85 10.34
CA LEU A 75 -15.71 12.72 10.15
C LEU A 75 -17.18 13.15 10.34
N ASP A 76 -17.49 13.84 11.43
CA ASP A 76 -18.84 14.25 11.79
C ASP A 76 -19.39 15.30 10.80
N ALA A 77 -18.56 16.22 10.33
CA ALA A 77 -18.90 17.15 9.25
C ALA A 77 -19.17 16.40 7.92
N GLY A 78 -18.35 15.39 7.61
CA GLY A 78 -18.51 14.54 6.42
C GLY A 78 -19.81 13.74 6.41
N ILE A 79 -20.13 13.11 7.54
CA ILE A 79 -21.41 12.40 7.73
C ILE A 79 -22.57 13.37 7.57
N SER A 80 -22.47 14.57 8.17
CA SER A 80 -23.52 15.59 8.09
C SER A 80 -23.73 16.07 6.66
N TYR A 81 -22.65 16.31 5.91
CA TYR A 81 -22.74 16.65 4.49
C TYR A 81 -23.38 15.53 3.67
N CYS A 82 -22.96 14.27 3.85
CA CYS A 82 -23.58 13.14 3.15
C CYS A 82 -25.08 12.97 3.47
N ARG A 83 -25.55 13.45 4.63
CA ARG A 83 -26.98 13.44 4.96
C ARG A 83 -27.80 14.44 4.14
N THR A 84 -27.21 15.54 3.67
CA THR A 84 -27.91 16.55 2.85
C THR A 84 -28.05 16.15 1.38
N LEU A 85 -27.26 15.17 0.92
CA LEU A 85 -27.33 14.66 -0.46
C LEU A 85 -28.72 14.07 -0.76
N GLU A 86 -29.29 14.48 -1.89
CA GLU A 86 -30.53 13.94 -2.42
C GLU A 86 -30.30 12.62 -3.19
N GLY A 87 -31.29 11.73 -3.17
CA GLY A 87 -31.27 10.47 -3.92
C GLY A 87 -30.57 9.30 -3.21
N ALA A 88 -30.14 8.32 -4.00
CA ALA A 88 -29.49 7.11 -3.48
C ALA A 88 -28.07 7.45 -2.97
N LYS A 89 -27.87 7.33 -1.66
CA LYS A 89 -26.60 7.65 -1.02
C LYS A 89 -25.62 6.49 -1.16
N PRO A 90 -24.42 6.70 -1.73
CA PRO A 90 -23.40 5.67 -1.70
C PRO A 90 -22.95 5.41 -0.25
N PRO A 91 -22.46 4.20 0.05
CA PRO A 91 -21.81 3.90 1.32
C PRO A 91 -20.72 4.93 1.68
N VAL A 92 -20.69 5.33 2.95
CA VAL A 92 -19.76 6.32 3.51
C VAL A 92 -18.69 5.62 4.34
N TYR A 93 -17.43 5.95 4.06
CA TYR A 93 -16.25 5.36 4.66
C TYR A 93 -15.46 6.43 5.41
N ALA A 94 -15.17 6.19 6.69
CA ALA A 94 -14.26 7.05 7.46
C ALA A 94 -12.82 6.79 7.03
N THR A 95 -12.02 7.85 6.85
CA THR A 95 -10.58 7.68 6.67
C THR A 95 -9.90 7.56 8.03
N VAL A 96 -9.11 6.51 8.23
CA VAL A 96 -8.16 6.38 9.33
C VAL A 96 -6.76 6.55 8.74
N ALA A 97 -6.22 7.77 8.85
CA ALA A 97 -4.93 8.14 8.30
C ALA A 97 -3.91 8.36 9.40
N LEU A 98 -2.92 7.47 9.50
CA LEU A 98 -1.92 7.48 10.57
C LEU A 98 -0.52 7.71 10.01
N GLN A 99 0.28 8.55 10.65
CA GLN A 99 1.71 8.53 10.42
C GLN A 99 2.33 7.33 11.14
N ASP A 100 3.21 6.61 10.48
CA ASP A 100 3.80 5.37 11.00
C ASP A 100 4.43 5.54 12.39
N ILE A 101 5.01 6.70 12.68
CA ILE A 101 5.66 7.02 13.95
C ILE A 101 4.72 6.90 15.15
N THR A 102 3.42 7.17 14.98
CA THR A 102 2.43 7.15 16.07
C THR A 102 2.11 5.73 16.55
N ILE A 103 2.37 4.73 15.70
CA ILE A 103 2.07 3.31 15.96
C ILE A 103 3.32 2.42 15.94
N ARG A 104 4.50 2.98 15.61
CA ARG A 104 5.74 2.23 15.40
C ARG A 104 6.34 1.62 16.67
N TYR A 105 6.17 2.26 17.82
CA TYR A 105 6.85 1.89 19.06
C TYR A 105 5.94 1.29 20.14
N ALA A 106 4.65 1.13 19.83
CA ALA A 106 3.68 0.52 20.73
C ALA A 106 3.36 -0.91 20.30
N ASP A 107 2.94 -1.73 21.26
CA ASP A 107 2.36 -3.03 20.98
C ASP A 107 0.95 -2.81 20.36
N PRO A 108 0.65 -3.35 19.16
CA PRO A 108 -0.63 -3.12 18.50
C PRO A 108 -1.87 -3.34 19.37
N THR A 109 -1.88 -4.40 20.17
CA THR A 109 -3.03 -4.78 21.02
C THR A 109 -3.13 -4.02 22.34
N ARG A 110 -2.18 -3.13 22.60
CA ARG A 110 -2.11 -2.33 23.84
C ARG A 110 -1.79 -0.88 23.51
N ASN A 111 -2.24 -0.41 22.35
CA ASN A 111 -2.00 0.94 21.89
C ASN A 111 -3.24 1.79 22.17
N PRO A 112 -3.20 2.70 23.17
CA PRO A 112 -4.36 3.50 23.56
C PRO A 112 -4.89 4.39 22.42
N LEU A 113 -4.02 4.82 21.50
CA LEU A 113 -4.44 5.56 20.33
C LEU A 113 -5.30 4.69 19.41
N LEU A 114 -4.91 3.44 19.18
CA LEU A 114 -5.69 2.53 18.35
C LEU A 114 -7.04 2.23 18.99
N ASP A 115 -7.06 1.96 20.30
CA ASP A 115 -8.29 1.74 21.06
C ASP A 115 -9.24 2.95 20.94
N LEU A 116 -8.72 4.17 21.14
CA LEU A 116 -9.47 5.42 20.98
C LEU A 116 -10.05 5.57 19.57
N ILE A 117 -9.26 5.32 18.53
CA ILE A 117 -9.70 5.42 17.13
C ILE A 117 -10.82 4.43 16.87
N LEU A 118 -10.65 3.19 17.32
CA LEU A 118 -11.61 2.11 17.11
C LEU A 118 -12.95 2.46 17.78
N ASP A 119 -12.93 2.86 19.04
CA ASP A 119 -14.13 3.25 19.79
C ASP A 119 -14.82 4.45 19.12
N ALA A 120 -14.06 5.50 18.80
CA ALA A 120 -14.63 6.73 18.30
C ALA A 120 -15.19 6.61 16.88
N VAL A 121 -14.50 5.88 16.00
CA VAL A 121 -14.91 5.69 14.59
C VAL A 121 -16.04 4.66 14.48
N SER A 122 -15.95 3.54 15.20
CA SER A 122 -16.98 2.48 15.13
C SER A 122 -18.33 2.91 15.71
N ALA A 123 -18.33 3.90 16.62
CA ALA A 123 -19.56 4.48 17.17
C ALA A 123 -20.33 5.38 16.17
N ARG A 124 -19.80 5.65 14.97
CA ARG A 124 -20.44 6.52 13.97
C ARG A 124 -21.27 5.74 12.95
N GLU A 125 -22.27 6.40 12.38
CA GLU A 125 -23.16 5.85 11.34
C GLU A 125 -22.48 5.78 9.96
N ILE A 126 -21.43 4.96 9.86
CA ILE A 126 -20.65 4.72 8.64
C ILE A 126 -20.78 3.28 8.18
N GLN A 127 -20.46 3.00 6.92
CA GLN A 127 -20.52 1.65 6.34
C GLN A 127 -19.14 1.00 6.20
N GLY A 128 -18.07 1.77 6.40
CA GLY A 128 -16.72 1.26 6.25
C GLY A 128 -15.64 2.20 6.76
N VAL A 129 -14.42 1.70 6.70
CA VAL A 129 -13.20 2.43 7.06
C VAL A 129 -12.18 2.28 5.93
N TYR A 130 -11.52 3.38 5.59
CA TYR A 130 -10.40 3.41 4.66
C TYR A 130 -9.11 3.68 5.44
N VAL A 131 -8.27 2.65 5.58
CA VAL A 131 -7.05 2.69 6.38
C VAL A 131 -5.86 3.02 5.50
N VAL A 132 -5.11 4.06 5.88
CA VAL A 132 -3.86 4.45 5.24
C VAL A 132 -2.80 4.79 6.28
N VAL A 133 -1.57 4.35 6.01
CA VAL A 133 -0.40 4.67 6.85
C VAL A 133 0.61 5.45 6.03
N GLU A 134 0.94 6.66 6.48
CA GLU A 134 2.04 7.47 5.96
C GLU A 134 3.35 6.95 6.54
N GLN A 135 4.25 6.49 5.67
CA GLN A 135 5.49 5.78 6.00
C GLN A 135 6.69 6.73 6.03
N ALA A 136 6.59 7.86 6.75
CA ALA A 136 7.66 8.85 6.83
C ALA A 136 8.99 8.27 7.37
N SER A 137 8.89 7.32 8.30
CA SER A 137 10.05 6.74 8.97
C SER A 137 10.76 5.66 8.15
N GLU A 138 10.18 5.20 7.04
CA GLU A 138 10.81 4.22 6.16
C GLU A 138 11.94 4.85 5.31
N ALA A 139 12.98 4.08 5.00
CA ALA A 139 14.10 4.57 4.20
C ALA A 139 13.67 4.96 2.76
N SER A 140 14.44 5.88 2.15
CA SER A 140 14.12 6.41 0.81
C SER A 140 14.41 5.42 -0.32
N ASP A 141 15.16 4.37 -0.06
CA ASP A 141 15.49 3.31 -1.01
C ASP A 141 14.54 2.10 -0.91
N THR A 142 13.75 1.97 0.16
CA THR A 142 12.77 0.88 0.32
C THR A 142 11.47 1.17 -0.42
N ARG A 143 10.77 0.14 -0.91
CA ARG A 143 9.42 0.24 -1.48
C ARG A 143 8.34 -0.27 -0.52
N GLN A 144 8.75 -1.11 0.41
CA GLN A 144 7.90 -1.85 1.33
C GLN A 144 8.04 -1.27 2.74
N CYS A 145 7.01 -1.39 3.56
CA CYS A 145 7.14 -1.14 4.99
C CYS A 145 7.89 -2.32 5.63
N GLY A 146 9.00 -2.02 6.30
CA GLY A 146 9.82 -3.01 7.02
C GLY A 146 9.55 -3.09 8.52
N SER A 147 8.48 -2.45 9.02
CA SER A 147 8.21 -2.35 10.45
C SER A 147 7.13 -3.34 10.91
N THR A 148 7.56 -4.36 11.66
CA THR A 148 6.66 -5.36 12.24
C THR A 148 5.55 -4.74 13.08
N ARG A 149 5.86 -3.70 13.85
CA ARG A 149 4.89 -3.02 14.73
C ARG A 149 3.83 -2.25 13.95
N VAL A 150 4.25 -1.50 12.91
CA VAL A 150 3.33 -0.74 12.04
C VAL A 150 2.40 -1.70 11.30
N LEU A 151 2.95 -2.76 10.71
CA LEU A 151 2.18 -3.77 9.99
C LEU A 151 1.21 -4.51 10.93
N GLY A 152 1.66 -4.87 12.13
CA GLY A 152 0.82 -5.48 13.16
C GLY A 152 -0.31 -4.55 13.61
N ALA A 153 -0.05 -3.26 13.76
CA ALA A 153 -1.07 -2.25 14.05
C ALA A 153 -2.13 -2.15 12.95
N VAL A 154 -1.72 -2.17 11.68
CA VAL A 154 -2.68 -2.21 10.56
C VAL A 154 -3.52 -3.48 10.62
N LEU A 155 -2.91 -4.66 10.75
CA LEU A 155 -3.64 -5.93 10.82
C LEU A 155 -4.64 -5.95 12.00
N HIS A 156 -4.22 -5.44 13.15
CA HIS A 156 -5.06 -5.31 14.34
C HIS A 156 -6.27 -4.42 14.08
N VAL A 157 -6.06 -3.21 13.55
CA VAL A 157 -7.14 -2.26 13.23
C VAL A 157 -8.08 -2.82 12.17
N VAL A 158 -7.53 -3.45 11.13
CA VAL A 158 -8.33 -4.11 10.08
C VAL A 158 -9.21 -5.18 10.68
N HIS A 159 -8.66 -6.04 11.54
CA HIS A 159 -9.40 -7.11 12.16
C HIS A 159 -10.52 -6.59 13.05
N LEU A 160 -10.24 -5.61 13.90
CA LEU A 160 -11.23 -5.07 14.84
C LEU A 160 -12.36 -4.34 14.09
N PHE A 161 -12.05 -3.51 13.09
CA PHE A 161 -13.11 -2.89 12.29
C PHE A 161 -13.92 -3.91 11.47
N ALA A 162 -13.26 -4.88 10.84
CA ALA A 162 -13.94 -5.82 9.95
C ALA A 162 -14.74 -6.88 10.69
N ASN A 163 -14.17 -7.50 11.71
CA ASN A 163 -14.74 -8.69 12.35
C ASN A 163 -15.53 -8.35 13.61
N GLU A 164 -15.10 -7.36 14.39
CA GLU A 164 -15.79 -6.97 15.62
C GLU A 164 -16.83 -5.88 15.37
N ALA A 165 -16.42 -4.77 14.74
CA ALA A 165 -17.33 -3.67 14.40
C ALA A 165 -18.18 -3.92 13.14
N ARG A 166 -17.88 -5.00 12.37
CA ARG A 166 -18.60 -5.39 11.15
C ARG A 166 -18.65 -4.31 10.07
N LEU A 167 -17.62 -3.47 10.01
CA LEU A 167 -17.46 -2.42 8.99
C LEU A 167 -16.69 -2.97 7.79
N LYS A 168 -16.99 -2.47 6.58
CA LYS A 168 -16.16 -2.79 5.41
C LYS A 168 -14.83 -2.05 5.51
N VAL A 169 -13.71 -2.77 5.48
CA VAL A 169 -12.39 -2.15 5.56
C VAL A 169 -11.69 -2.16 4.20
N GLY A 170 -11.29 -0.99 3.74
CA GLY A 170 -10.41 -0.81 2.58
C GLY A 170 -9.01 -0.41 3.02
N VAL A 171 -7.98 -1.00 2.44
CA VAL A 171 -6.58 -0.69 2.78
C VAL A 171 -5.82 -0.26 1.53
N ASN A 172 -4.98 0.77 1.63
CA ASN A 172 -4.15 1.20 0.51
C ASN A 172 -2.71 1.46 0.95
N PHE A 173 -1.81 1.54 -0.03
CA PHE A 173 -0.41 1.94 0.17
C PHE A 173 0.43 0.98 1.04
N LEU A 174 0.12 -0.31 1.00
CA LEU A 174 0.92 -1.37 1.65
C LEU A 174 1.46 -2.41 0.67
N GLY A 175 1.38 -2.16 -0.64
CA GLY A 175 1.76 -3.17 -1.61
C GLY A 175 0.91 -4.44 -1.52
N PRO A 176 1.47 -5.59 -1.93
CA PRO A 176 0.96 -6.94 -1.73
C PRO A 176 0.83 -7.37 -0.28
N PHE A 177 1.33 -6.60 0.71
CA PHE A 177 0.93 -6.84 2.11
C PHE A 177 -0.57 -6.58 2.32
N GLY A 178 -1.23 -5.90 1.37
CA GLY A 178 -2.69 -5.86 1.29
C GLY A 178 -3.36 -7.24 1.31
N LEU A 179 -2.71 -8.29 0.80
CA LEU A 179 -3.21 -9.68 0.89
C LEU A 179 -3.28 -10.16 2.34
N ALA A 180 -2.30 -9.80 3.18
CA ALA A 180 -2.35 -10.11 4.60
C ALA A 180 -3.49 -9.33 5.31
N CYS A 181 -3.76 -8.10 4.86
CA CYS A 181 -4.89 -7.32 5.35
C CYS A 181 -6.23 -7.92 4.93
N GLU A 182 -6.36 -8.41 3.69
CA GLU A 182 -7.56 -9.13 3.21
C GLU A 182 -7.80 -10.41 4.01
N ALA A 183 -6.75 -11.18 4.29
CA ALA A 183 -6.84 -12.35 5.15
C ALA A 183 -7.26 -11.98 6.59
N ALA A 184 -6.86 -10.81 7.10
CA ALA A 184 -7.27 -10.30 8.41
C ALA A 184 -8.72 -9.75 8.46
N GLY A 185 -9.36 -9.57 7.29
CA GLY A 185 -10.75 -9.13 7.18
C GLY A 185 -10.99 -7.92 6.28
N ALA A 186 -9.95 -7.33 5.68
CA ALA A 186 -10.16 -6.23 4.73
C ALA A 186 -11.03 -6.72 3.55
N ALA A 187 -12.01 -5.90 3.18
CA ALA A 187 -12.92 -6.19 2.07
C ALA A 187 -12.23 -6.00 0.70
N TRP A 188 -11.22 -5.13 0.66
CA TRP A 188 -10.40 -4.87 -0.52
C TRP A 188 -9.10 -4.18 -0.12
N TRP A 189 -8.09 -4.32 -0.97
CA TRP A 189 -6.84 -3.58 -0.87
C TRP A 189 -6.48 -2.98 -2.23
N ALA A 190 -5.69 -1.92 -2.20
CA ALA A 190 -5.24 -1.25 -3.42
C ALA A 190 -3.72 -1.13 -3.45
N SER A 191 -3.14 -1.32 -4.64
CA SER A 191 -1.73 -1.09 -4.89
C SER A 191 -1.46 -0.84 -6.38
N ASN A 192 -0.24 -0.45 -6.69
CA ASN A 192 0.24 -0.26 -8.05
C ASN A 192 1.77 -0.36 -8.10
N TRP A 193 2.34 -0.49 -9.29
CA TRP A 193 3.77 -0.70 -9.49
C TRP A 193 4.64 0.52 -9.14
N TYR A 194 4.17 1.75 -9.32
CA TYR A 194 4.95 2.93 -8.96
C TYR A 194 5.11 3.03 -7.46
N LYS A 195 6.33 3.30 -6.99
CA LYS A 195 6.65 3.44 -5.55
C LYS A 195 5.68 4.36 -4.78
N SER A 196 5.32 5.50 -5.35
CA SER A 196 4.38 6.46 -4.75
C SER A 196 2.93 5.96 -4.68
N LEU A 197 2.57 4.94 -5.48
CA LEU A 197 1.27 4.28 -5.44
C LEU A 197 1.33 2.96 -4.65
N TYR A 198 2.55 2.48 -4.42
CA TYR A 198 2.87 1.28 -3.66
C TYR A 198 2.85 1.56 -2.15
N ARG A 199 3.44 2.69 -1.74
CA ARG A 199 3.45 3.21 -0.38
C ARG A 199 3.09 4.69 -0.33
N LEU A 200 2.57 5.14 0.81
CA LEU A 200 2.26 6.52 1.07
C LEU A 200 3.43 7.10 1.84
N ARG A 201 4.22 7.94 1.19
CA ARG A 201 5.22 8.76 1.84
C ARG A 201 5.22 10.13 1.17
N LEU A 202 5.00 11.19 1.94
CA LEU A 202 4.83 12.53 1.35
C LEU A 202 6.10 12.97 0.57
N ALA A 203 7.28 12.62 1.07
CA ALA A 203 8.55 12.89 0.38
C ALA A 203 8.65 12.19 -1.00
N ASP A 204 8.07 10.99 -1.16
CA ASP A 204 8.07 10.27 -2.43
C ASP A 204 7.13 10.92 -3.46
N LYS A 205 6.14 11.71 -3.02
CA LYS A 205 5.18 12.43 -3.87
C LYS A 205 5.73 13.75 -4.40
N LEU A 206 6.60 14.39 -3.61
CA LEU A 206 7.27 15.63 -3.96
C LEU A 206 8.59 15.38 -4.72
N GLY A 207 9.20 14.21 -4.53
CA GLY A 207 10.42 13.80 -5.20
C GLY A 207 10.20 13.50 -6.68
N GLY A 208 10.94 14.19 -7.55
CA GLY A 208 11.11 13.75 -8.94
C GLY A 208 11.86 12.42 -8.97
N GLY A 209 11.30 11.40 -9.61
CA GLY A 209 11.89 10.05 -9.64
C GLY A 209 12.02 9.50 -11.06
N ARG A 210 13.11 8.78 -11.32
CA ARG A 210 13.28 7.98 -12.54
C ARG A 210 12.89 6.55 -12.24
N SER A 211 12.02 5.97 -13.05
CA SER A 211 11.57 4.60 -12.88
C SER A 211 12.41 3.64 -13.73
N TYR A 212 12.83 2.54 -13.13
CA TYR A 212 13.52 1.43 -13.77
C TYR A 212 12.72 0.16 -13.53
N PRO A 213 12.75 -0.82 -14.45
CA PRO A 213 11.98 -2.05 -14.30
C PRO A 213 12.49 -2.87 -13.11
N LEU A 214 11.54 -3.40 -12.36
CA LEU A 214 11.73 -4.35 -11.27
C LEU A 214 10.85 -5.57 -11.55
N TYR A 215 11.37 -6.75 -11.28
CA TYR A 215 10.60 -7.99 -11.42
C TYR A 215 10.00 -8.37 -10.07
N TRP A 216 8.68 -8.33 -9.97
CA TRP A 216 7.96 -8.76 -8.78
C TRP A 216 7.93 -10.29 -8.71
N SER A 217 8.32 -10.87 -7.58
CA SER A 217 8.18 -12.30 -7.35
C SER A 217 7.15 -12.51 -6.25
N TYR A 218 5.94 -12.96 -6.60
CA TYR A 218 4.95 -13.34 -5.59
C TYR A 218 5.49 -14.40 -4.64
N PRO A 219 6.09 -15.53 -5.08
CA PRO A 219 6.59 -16.55 -4.16
C PRO A 219 7.58 -16.04 -3.11
N ALA A 220 8.41 -15.04 -3.47
CA ALA A 220 9.40 -14.45 -2.58
C ALA A 220 8.97 -13.13 -1.92
N ALA A 221 7.77 -12.66 -2.20
CA ALA A 221 7.20 -11.42 -1.68
C ALA A 221 8.14 -10.20 -1.85
N LEU A 222 8.82 -10.07 -2.99
CA LEU A 222 9.81 -9.00 -3.20
C LEU A 222 9.94 -8.52 -4.64
N ASP A 223 10.48 -7.32 -4.79
CA ASP A 223 10.88 -6.72 -6.06
C ASP A 223 12.36 -7.04 -6.34
N VAL A 224 12.66 -7.80 -7.38
CA VAL A 224 14.02 -8.12 -7.84
C VAL A 224 14.54 -7.03 -8.78
N HIS A 225 15.74 -6.53 -8.49
CA HIS A 225 16.40 -5.53 -9.31
C HIS A 225 17.03 -6.15 -10.58
N LEU A 226 16.82 -5.54 -11.75
CA LEU A 226 17.20 -6.15 -13.04
C LEU A 226 18.60 -5.82 -13.55
N GLU A 227 19.31 -4.87 -12.94
CA GLU A 227 20.66 -4.49 -13.40
C GLU A 227 21.68 -5.62 -13.23
N THR A 228 21.69 -6.25 -12.05
CA THR A 228 22.64 -7.31 -11.67
C THR A 228 21.97 -8.42 -10.89
N ASP A 229 21.09 -8.07 -9.95
CA ASP A 229 20.58 -9.01 -8.96
C ASP A 229 19.77 -10.15 -9.59
N PHE A 230 18.93 -9.86 -10.58
CA PHE A 230 18.17 -10.89 -11.30
C PHE A 230 19.10 -11.92 -11.94
N ASP A 231 20.11 -11.49 -12.70
CA ASP A 231 21.06 -12.39 -13.36
C ASP A 231 21.85 -13.22 -12.31
N SER A 232 22.25 -12.60 -11.19
CA SER A 232 22.92 -13.30 -10.08
C SER A 232 22.05 -14.39 -9.44
N LEU A 233 20.75 -14.13 -9.29
CA LEU A 233 19.78 -15.10 -8.78
C LEU A 233 19.50 -16.23 -9.77
N VAL A 234 19.57 -15.93 -11.08
CA VAL A 234 19.49 -16.93 -12.15
C VAL A 234 20.68 -17.89 -12.10
N ALA A 235 21.90 -17.35 -11.96
CA ALA A 235 23.13 -18.12 -11.91
C ALA A 235 23.39 -18.80 -10.55
N ALA A 236 22.56 -18.54 -9.54
CA ALA A 236 22.78 -19.04 -8.18
C ALA A 236 22.69 -20.59 -8.12
N PRO A 237 23.72 -21.29 -7.61
CA PRO A 237 23.77 -22.76 -7.62
C PRO A 237 22.70 -23.41 -6.74
N GLN A 238 22.05 -22.64 -5.86
CA GLN A 238 20.94 -23.11 -5.02
C GLN A 238 19.61 -23.21 -5.78
N GLY A 239 19.59 -23.01 -7.10
CA GLY A 239 18.38 -23.12 -7.92
C GLY A 239 17.32 -22.08 -7.59
N LEU A 240 17.75 -20.87 -7.21
CA LEU A 240 16.84 -19.81 -6.72
C LEU A 240 15.88 -19.32 -7.81
N PHE A 241 16.32 -19.34 -9.07
CA PHE A 241 15.48 -18.93 -10.19
C PHE A 241 14.12 -19.62 -10.19
N GLY A 242 14.10 -20.95 -10.17
CA GLY A 242 12.86 -21.73 -10.22
C GLY A 242 11.90 -21.44 -9.06
N ARG A 243 12.44 -20.99 -7.91
CA ARG A 243 11.64 -20.61 -6.74
C ARG A 243 11.14 -19.15 -6.78
N LEU A 244 11.77 -18.31 -7.59
CA LEU A 244 11.41 -16.90 -7.80
C LEU A 244 10.41 -16.70 -8.95
N GLN A 245 10.23 -17.73 -9.79
CA GLN A 245 9.38 -17.64 -10.97
C GLN A 245 7.94 -17.30 -10.60
N ASP A 246 7.44 -16.29 -11.30
CA ASP A 246 6.07 -15.81 -11.26
C ASP A 246 5.69 -15.52 -12.71
N GLN A 247 5.13 -16.54 -13.36
CA GLN A 247 4.83 -16.47 -14.78
C GLN A 247 3.52 -15.73 -15.02
N THR A 248 3.60 -14.74 -15.89
CA THR A 248 2.51 -13.97 -16.47
C THR A 248 2.80 -13.80 -17.96
N SER A 249 1.83 -13.32 -18.75
CA SER A 249 2.08 -12.98 -20.16
C SER A 249 3.22 -11.97 -20.34
N ALA A 250 3.35 -11.01 -19.41
CA ALA A 250 4.38 -9.97 -19.46
C ALA A 250 5.78 -10.45 -19.03
N SER A 251 5.88 -11.40 -18.11
CA SER A 251 7.16 -11.96 -17.63
C SER A 251 7.68 -13.13 -18.48
N ASP A 252 6.84 -13.73 -19.32
CA ASP A 252 7.14 -14.93 -20.11
C ASP A 252 8.44 -14.85 -20.93
N ALA A 253 8.67 -13.73 -21.63
CA ALA A 253 9.91 -13.54 -22.39
C ALA A 253 11.17 -13.45 -21.51
N LEU A 254 11.07 -12.79 -20.34
CA LEU A 254 12.17 -12.71 -19.37
C LEU A 254 12.49 -14.08 -18.78
N LEU A 255 11.46 -14.82 -18.37
CA LEU A 255 11.62 -16.13 -17.74
C LEU A 255 12.17 -17.18 -18.71
N ARG A 256 11.73 -17.18 -19.98
CA ARG A 256 12.32 -18.05 -21.02
C ARG A 256 13.79 -17.73 -21.29
N ALA A 257 14.14 -16.46 -21.39
CA ALA A 257 15.52 -16.04 -21.59
C ALA A 257 16.40 -16.51 -20.41
N ALA A 258 15.93 -16.27 -19.18
CA ALA A 258 16.63 -16.70 -17.96
C ALA A 258 16.78 -18.23 -17.87
N ALA A 259 15.77 -19.00 -18.27
CA ALA A 259 15.86 -20.46 -18.34
C ALA A 259 16.93 -20.97 -19.33
N GLN A 260 17.29 -20.15 -20.32
CA GLN A 260 18.36 -20.40 -21.28
C GLN A 260 19.70 -19.78 -20.86
N ASN A 261 19.82 -19.32 -19.60
CA ASN A 261 20.97 -18.58 -19.07
C ASN A 261 21.27 -17.27 -19.83
N HIS A 262 20.28 -16.70 -20.52
CA HIS A 262 20.39 -15.36 -21.08
C HIS A 262 20.07 -14.31 -20.01
N ARG A 263 20.80 -13.19 -20.08
CA ARG A 263 20.69 -12.07 -19.15
C ARG A 263 19.42 -11.24 -19.38
N ALA A 264 18.91 -10.58 -18.34
CA ALA A 264 17.76 -9.67 -18.47
C ALA A 264 18.01 -8.55 -19.50
N SER A 265 19.26 -8.13 -19.69
CA SER A 265 19.65 -7.06 -20.62
C SER A 265 19.38 -7.37 -22.10
N VAL A 266 19.30 -8.65 -22.48
CA VAL A 266 19.01 -9.06 -23.86
C VAL A 266 17.52 -9.10 -24.17
N VAL A 267 16.66 -9.00 -23.16
CA VAL A 267 15.19 -9.00 -23.32
C VAL A 267 14.71 -7.55 -23.44
N PRO A 268 14.27 -7.06 -24.63
CA PRO A 268 14.04 -5.64 -24.85
C PRO A 268 13.09 -4.98 -23.84
N GLY A 269 11.96 -5.64 -23.51
CA GLY A 269 10.97 -5.11 -22.56
C GLY A 269 11.37 -5.17 -21.08
N TRP A 270 12.47 -5.85 -20.75
CA TRP A 270 12.95 -6.06 -19.38
C TRP A 270 14.37 -5.52 -19.15
N ARG A 271 15.00 -4.96 -20.18
CA ARG A 271 16.30 -4.31 -20.08
C ARG A 271 16.25 -3.22 -19.01
N TYR A 272 17.22 -3.23 -18.11
CA TYR A 272 17.41 -2.18 -17.11
C TYR A 272 17.74 -0.84 -17.78
N GLN A 273 16.70 -0.05 -18.05
CA GLN A 273 16.77 1.25 -18.69
C GLN A 273 15.68 2.15 -18.13
N GLN A 274 16.00 3.43 -17.94
CA GLN A 274 15.04 4.42 -17.45
C GLN A 274 13.81 4.47 -18.35
N GLY A 275 12.62 4.37 -17.75
CA GLY A 275 11.34 4.42 -18.46
C GLY A 275 10.94 3.11 -19.16
N ASN A 276 11.82 2.10 -19.22
CA ASN A 276 11.49 0.78 -19.76
C ASN A 276 10.72 -0.05 -18.72
N VAL A 277 9.52 0.39 -18.36
CA VAL A 277 8.78 -0.15 -17.20
C VAL A 277 7.46 -0.82 -17.58
N ALA A 278 7.06 -0.79 -18.86
CA ALA A 278 5.76 -1.28 -19.30
C ALA A 278 5.52 -2.75 -18.92
N GLN A 279 6.48 -3.64 -19.24
CA GLN A 279 6.36 -5.06 -18.92
C GLN A 279 6.41 -5.33 -17.41
N ALA A 280 7.21 -4.56 -16.66
CA ALA A 280 7.27 -4.68 -15.21
C ALA A 280 5.95 -4.28 -14.54
N ILE A 281 5.31 -3.21 -15.03
CA ILE A 281 3.99 -2.76 -14.57
C ILE A 281 2.94 -3.82 -14.87
N GLU A 282 2.86 -4.27 -16.13
CA GLU A 282 1.87 -5.28 -16.54
C GLU A 282 2.04 -6.59 -15.75
N HIS A 283 3.27 -7.07 -15.61
CA HIS A 283 3.59 -8.25 -14.82
C HIS A 283 3.13 -8.12 -13.37
N TYR A 284 3.47 -7.01 -12.71
CA TYR A 284 3.06 -6.76 -11.32
C TYR A 284 1.54 -6.78 -11.17
N LEU A 285 0.81 -6.10 -12.06
CA LEU A 285 -0.65 -6.04 -12.00
C LEU A 285 -1.29 -7.43 -12.24
N LEU A 286 -0.79 -8.19 -13.21
CA LEU A 286 -1.27 -9.55 -13.48
C LEU A 286 -1.00 -10.48 -12.30
N ALA A 287 0.19 -10.40 -11.69
CA ALA A 287 0.54 -11.17 -10.51
C ALA A 287 -0.36 -10.80 -9.32
N ALA A 288 -0.55 -9.51 -9.05
CA ALA A 288 -1.43 -9.03 -7.97
C ALA A 288 -2.88 -9.50 -8.16
N VAL A 289 -3.44 -9.37 -9.36
CA VAL A 289 -4.81 -9.83 -9.68
C VAL A 289 -4.94 -11.35 -9.53
N ARG A 290 -3.92 -12.11 -9.92
CA ARG A 290 -3.93 -13.58 -9.75
C ARG A 290 -3.95 -13.95 -8.26
N SER A 291 -3.05 -13.37 -7.46
CA SER A 291 -2.95 -13.63 -6.02
C SER A 291 -4.21 -13.20 -5.26
N ASP A 292 -4.80 -12.06 -5.63
CA ASP A 292 -6.08 -11.57 -5.09
C ASP A 292 -7.21 -12.56 -5.38
N ARG A 293 -7.36 -13.01 -6.64
CA ARG A 293 -8.37 -14.02 -7.00
C ARG A 293 -8.18 -15.35 -6.27
N GLU A 294 -6.94 -15.81 -6.13
CA GLU A 294 -6.61 -17.03 -5.39
C GLU A 294 -7.04 -16.90 -3.93
N LEU A 295 -6.71 -15.78 -3.26
CA LEU A 295 -7.05 -15.55 -1.87
C LEU A 295 -8.56 -15.37 -1.67
N SER A 296 -9.21 -14.58 -2.53
CA SER A 296 -10.66 -14.31 -2.48
C SER A 296 -11.50 -15.57 -2.66
N ALA A 297 -10.99 -16.59 -3.36
CA ALA A 297 -11.65 -17.89 -3.50
C ALA A 297 -11.64 -18.75 -2.23
N LEU A 298 -10.76 -18.44 -1.27
CA LEU A 298 -10.70 -19.08 0.04
C LEU A 298 -11.64 -18.37 1.02
N THR A 299 -11.94 -18.97 2.17
CA THR A 299 -12.73 -18.33 3.24
C THR A 299 -12.20 -18.72 4.63
N GLY A 300 -12.50 -17.90 5.64
CA GLY A 300 -12.13 -18.17 7.04
C GLY A 300 -10.64 -18.49 7.22
N ASN A 301 -10.35 -19.53 8.00
CA ASN A 301 -8.97 -19.93 8.30
C ASN A 301 -8.16 -20.33 7.07
N ALA A 302 -8.80 -20.81 5.99
CA ALA A 302 -8.06 -21.15 4.77
C ALA A 302 -7.37 -19.93 4.15
N ARG A 303 -7.97 -18.73 4.25
CA ARG A 303 -7.31 -17.48 3.82
C ARG A 303 -6.08 -17.17 4.67
N LEU A 304 -6.22 -17.31 5.99
CA LEU A 304 -5.14 -17.04 6.92
C LEU A 304 -3.98 -18.01 6.73
N ASP A 305 -4.28 -19.31 6.60
CA ASP A 305 -3.29 -20.36 6.37
C ASP A 305 -2.57 -20.18 5.04
N HIS A 306 -3.28 -19.75 3.99
CA HIS A 306 -2.68 -19.44 2.68
C HIS A 306 -1.65 -18.31 2.78
N VAL A 307 -2.01 -17.20 3.42
CA VAL A 307 -1.07 -16.08 3.63
C VAL A 307 0.09 -16.47 4.54
N GLU A 308 -0.16 -17.23 5.62
CA GLU A 308 0.89 -17.72 6.50
C GLU A 308 1.90 -18.60 5.75
N ASN A 309 1.41 -19.54 4.94
CA ASN A 309 2.23 -20.43 4.14
C ASN A 309 3.03 -19.67 3.07
N TRP A 310 2.40 -18.69 2.40
CA TRP A 310 3.07 -17.79 1.47
C TRP A 310 4.22 -17.03 2.13
N LEU A 311 3.97 -16.37 3.27
CA LEU A 311 5.00 -15.62 4.01
C LEU A 311 6.11 -16.52 4.54
N LYS A 312 5.80 -17.74 5.02
CA LYS A 312 6.80 -18.75 5.41
C LYS A 312 7.68 -19.15 4.25
N ALA A 313 7.10 -19.42 3.08
CA ALA A 313 7.85 -19.76 1.88
C ALA A 313 8.77 -18.60 1.43
N ALA A 314 8.27 -17.37 1.49
CA ALA A 314 9.03 -16.17 1.17
C ALA A 314 10.22 -15.96 2.14
N VAL A 315 9.98 -16.07 3.46
CA VAL A 315 11.03 -15.96 4.48
C VAL A 315 12.11 -17.01 4.28
N ALA A 316 11.74 -18.26 3.96
CA ALA A 316 12.70 -19.33 3.69
C ALA A 316 13.63 -19.06 2.49
N MET A 317 13.29 -18.09 1.62
CA MET A 317 14.14 -17.67 0.51
C MET A 317 15.06 -16.50 0.83
N THR A 318 14.78 -15.71 1.88
CA THR A 318 15.53 -14.48 2.19
C THR A 318 17.03 -14.72 2.38
N ARG A 319 17.42 -15.73 3.17
CA ARG A 319 18.83 -16.05 3.43
C ARG A 319 19.56 -16.55 2.17
N PRO A 320 19.03 -17.53 1.41
CA PRO A 320 19.64 -17.91 0.13
C PRO A 320 19.78 -16.72 -0.86
N ILE A 321 18.76 -15.87 -0.98
CA ILE A 321 18.79 -14.69 -1.85
C ILE A 321 19.91 -13.73 -1.41
N ARG A 322 19.97 -13.36 -0.12
CA ARG A 322 21.06 -12.50 0.40
C ARG A 322 22.44 -13.09 0.15
N SER A 323 22.58 -14.41 0.32
CA SER A 323 23.84 -15.11 0.07
C SER A 323 24.25 -15.05 -1.40
N ALA A 324 23.31 -15.14 -2.34
CA ALA A 324 23.58 -15.08 -3.77
C ALA A 324 23.90 -13.66 -4.26
N LEU A 325 23.31 -12.63 -3.63
CA LEU A 325 23.48 -11.23 -4.05
C LEU A 325 24.71 -10.53 -3.47
N GLY A 326 25.29 -11.03 -2.37
CA GLY A 326 26.39 -10.34 -1.69
C GLY A 326 25.93 -9.08 -0.94
N GLN A 327 26.85 -8.15 -0.66
CA GLN A 327 26.58 -6.96 0.17
C GLN A 327 27.12 -5.65 -0.46
N PRO A 328 26.35 -4.54 -0.44
CA PRO A 328 24.91 -4.45 -0.17
C PRO A 328 24.06 -4.72 -1.43
N PRO A 329 23.01 -5.55 -1.37
CA PRO A 329 22.15 -5.82 -2.51
C PRO A 329 21.18 -4.67 -2.78
N ARG A 330 20.74 -4.52 -4.04
CA ARG A 330 19.68 -3.57 -4.41
C ARG A 330 18.29 -4.14 -4.16
N THR A 331 18.14 -5.44 -4.39
CA THR A 331 16.97 -6.23 -4.02
C THR A 331 16.90 -6.35 -2.51
N LYS A 332 15.89 -5.71 -1.91
CA LYS A 332 15.69 -5.71 -0.45
C LYS A 332 14.85 -6.92 -0.04
N THR A 333 15.22 -7.54 1.07
CA THR A 333 14.48 -8.69 1.61
C THR A 333 14.06 -8.50 3.08
N ASP A 334 14.43 -7.37 3.70
CA ASP A 334 14.26 -7.15 5.14
C ASP A 334 12.78 -7.09 5.53
N HIS A 335 11.93 -6.53 4.65
CA HIS A 335 10.50 -6.42 4.87
C HIS A 335 9.80 -7.78 4.94
N VAL A 336 10.32 -8.81 4.26
CA VAL A 336 9.68 -10.14 4.20
C VAL A 336 9.59 -10.77 5.60
N LEU A 337 10.62 -10.59 6.42
CA LEU A 337 10.62 -11.03 7.82
C LEU A 337 9.61 -10.23 8.64
N ALA A 338 9.61 -8.90 8.50
CA ALA A 338 8.66 -8.04 9.20
C ALA A 338 7.20 -8.37 8.87
N TRP A 339 6.92 -8.76 7.63
CA TRP A 339 5.59 -9.17 7.17
C TRP A 339 5.14 -10.46 7.86
N GLN A 340 6.01 -11.49 7.85
CA GLN A 340 5.73 -12.75 8.54
C GLN A 340 5.52 -12.52 10.04
N ASP A 341 6.44 -11.81 10.70
CA ASP A 341 6.39 -11.60 12.13
C ASP A 341 5.12 -10.85 12.54
N ALA A 342 4.74 -9.82 11.77
CA ALA A 342 3.51 -9.06 12.02
C ALA A 342 2.27 -9.94 11.89
N PHE A 343 2.22 -10.76 10.83
CA PHE A 343 1.09 -11.63 10.58
C PHE A 343 0.94 -12.75 11.62
N LEU A 344 2.05 -13.36 12.04
CA LEU A 344 2.06 -14.37 13.10
C LEU A 344 1.69 -13.77 14.47
N ALA A 345 2.19 -12.57 14.78
CA ALA A 345 1.82 -11.86 16.00
C ALA A 345 0.33 -11.52 16.01
N TYR A 346 -0.21 -11.06 14.88
CA TYR A 346 -1.64 -10.82 14.68
C TYR A 346 -2.48 -12.08 14.95
N ARG A 347 -2.17 -13.20 14.29
CA ARG A 347 -2.87 -14.49 14.46
C ARG A 347 -2.90 -14.93 15.92
N LYS A 348 -1.74 -14.85 16.59
CA LYS A 348 -1.62 -15.15 18.02
C LYS A 348 -2.47 -14.21 18.89
N ALA A 349 -2.46 -12.91 18.60
CA ALA A 349 -3.18 -11.90 19.39
C ALA A 349 -4.70 -12.08 19.34
N HIS A 350 -5.23 -12.46 18.18
CA HIS A 350 -6.67 -12.64 17.97
C HIS A 350 -7.14 -14.10 18.05
N ASN A 351 -6.21 -15.03 18.31
CA ASN A 351 -6.48 -16.47 18.39
C ASN A 351 -7.17 -17.01 17.11
N VAL A 352 -6.62 -16.64 15.94
CA VAL A 352 -7.14 -17.00 14.61
C VAL A 352 -6.12 -17.70 13.73
#